data_AF-A0A1G7YU98-F1
#
_entry.id   AF-A0A1G7YU98-F1
#
_cell.length_a   1.000
_cell.length_b   1.000
_cell.length_c   1.000
_cell.angle_alpha   90.00
_cell.angle_beta   90.00
_cell.angle_gamma   90.00
#
_symmetry.space_group_name_H-M   'P 1'
#
loop_
_entity.id
_entity.type
_entity.pdbx_description
1 polymer ?
#
loop_
_entity_poly.entity_id
_entity_poly.type
_entity_poly.pdbx_seq_one_letter_code
_entity_poly.pdbx_strand_id
1 'polypeptide(L)'
;MSLPSPANLARLYFTAQAVAGAAWWVCVLTMPLVRTATLGSLHPGLVALLDIPLFVVASALAAVLPGRAVRIPSAIATVWTVLVTGLLAIYATVTGEAGWGVVLMAGASAGSVMALSLSTLGRIPTEWIIAGPFAFRVARSHRSPAAHLAVTLVQITVFWGIFLGVIPVILAMLEQRWGLAVTLPIAVPVTGAVLFVLASIPGLWSAVTFNLRGDGTPLPSAMPSRLVIAGPYRFIRNPMAVSGILQGVAVGLMLSSWLVVVYAIIGSLVWNYAVRPWEEADLLARFGDDYRRYRDRVRCWVPRLDAGRGPL
;
A
#
# COMPACT_ATOMS: atom_id res chain seq x y z
N MET A 1 18.23 20.52 -8.94
CA MET A 1 18.19 20.03 -7.55
C MET A 1 18.49 18.53 -7.60
N SER A 2 19.68 18.10 -7.17
CA SER A 2 20.04 16.68 -7.13
C SER A 2 19.19 15.96 -6.09
N LEU A 3 18.65 14.79 -6.41
CA LEU A 3 17.89 13.99 -5.45
C LEU A 3 18.78 13.65 -4.23
N PRO A 4 18.24 13.74 -3.00
CA PRO A 4 19.00 13.39 -1.80
C PRO A 4 19.44 11.92 -1.85
N SER A 5 20.64 11.64 -1.34
CA SER A 5 21.15 10.27 -1.27
C SER A 5 20.27 9.40 -0.34
N PRO A 6 20.22 8.07 -0.54
CA PRO A 6 19.49 7.15 0.34
C PRO A 6 19.84 7.32 1.83
N ALA A 7 21.13 7.52 2.12
CA ALA A 7 21.61 7.76 3.47
C ALA A 7 21.08 9.10 4.04
N ASN A 8 21.00 10.15 3.23
CA ASN A 8 20.46 11.44 3.67
C ASN A 8 18.94 11.37 3.90
N LEU A 9 18.21 10.63 3.07
CA LEU A 9 16.79 10.37 3.26
C LEU A 9 16.52 9.61 4.56
N ALA A 10 17.30 8.57 4.84
CA ALA A 10 17.19 7.83 6.10
C ALA A 10 17.47 8.72 7.32
N ARG A 11 18.52 9.55 7.26
CA ARG A 11 18.83 10.51 8.33
C ARG A 11 17.71 11.52 8.54
N LEU A 12 17.20 12.11 7.46
CA LEU A 12 16.11 13.08 7.52
C LEU A 12 14.86 12.46 8.17
N TYR A 13 14.55 11.22 7.83
CA TYR A 13 13.46 10.49 8.45
C TYR A 13 13.69 10.29 9.96
N PHE A 14 14.85 9.78 10.37
CA PHE A 14 15.14 9.57 11.80
C PHE A 14 15.22 10.88 12.58
N THR A 15 15.65 11.99 11.96
CA THR A 15 15.54 13.33 12.55
C THR A 15 14.08 13.70 12.79
N ALA A 16 13.24 13.57 11.76
CA ALA A 16 11.81 13.87 11.88
C ALA A 16 11.13 12.97 12.94
N GLN A 17 11.46 11.68 12.98
CA GLN A 17 10.95 10.73 13.96
C GLN A 17 11.37 11.09 15.39
N ALA A 18 12.64 11.46 15.61
CA ALA A 18 13.12 11.87 16.93
C ALA A 18 12.40 13.14 17.42
N VAL A 19 12.28 14.15 16.54
CA VAL A 19 11.61 15.42 16.86
C VAL A 19 10.12 15.20 17.12
N ALA A 20 9.45 14.44 16.25
CA ALA A 20 8.03 14.11 16.40
C ALA A 20 7.76 13.29 17.66
N GLY A 21 8.61 12.31 17.97
CA GLY A 21 8.51 11.49 19.17
C GLY A 21 8.71 12.31 20.46
N ALA A 22 9.71 13.20 20.48
CA ALA A 22 9.91 14.12 21.60
C ALA A 22 8.72 15.07 21.79
N ALA A 23 8.24 15.68 20.70
CA ALA A 23 7.08 16.57 20.73
C ALA A 23 5.81 15.84 21.19
N TRP A 24 5.60 14.60 20.74
CA TRP A 24 4.49 13.76 21.17
C TRP A 24 4.57 13.45 22.67
N TRP A 25 5.73 13.10 23.21
CA TRP A 25 5.90 12.90 24.65
C TRP A 25 5.60 14.15 25.47
N VAL A 26 6.03 15.33 25.01
CA VAL A 26 5.64 16.61 25.62
C VAL A 26 4.11 16.76 25.63
N CYS A 27 3.43 16.43 24.52
CA CYS A 27 1.98 16.46 24.43
C CYS A 27 1.31 15.45 25.38
N VAL A 28 1.81 14.21 25.48
CA VAL A 28 1.27 13.19 26.40
C VAL A 28 1.35 13.65 27.86
N LEU A 29 2.43 14.35 28.24
CA LEU A 29 2.62 14.85 29.60
C LEU A 29 1.77 16.08 29.90
N THR A 30 1.52 16.94 28.91
CA THR A 30 0.84 18.23 29.10
C THR A 30 -0.65 18.23 28.74
N MET A 31 -1.09 17.33 27.86
CA MET A 31 -2.45 17.30 27.30
C MET A 31 -3.15 15.96 27.59
N PRO A 32 -4.18 15.95 28.47
CA PRO A 32 -4.93 14.74 28.78
C PRO A 32 -5.58 14.08 27.56
N LEU A 33 -6.05 14.89 26.60
CA LEU A 33 -6.67 14.40 25.35
C LEU A 33 -5.70 13.53 24.54
N VAL A 34 -4.46 13.99 24.37
CA VAL A 34 -3.44 13.23 23.62
C VAL A 34 -3.13 11.94 24.37
N ARG A 35 -2.91 12.02 25.68
CA ARG A 35 -2.64 10.85 26.53
C ARG A 35 -3.72 9.79 26.41
N THR A 36 -4.99 10.14 26.58
CA THR A 36 -6.09 9.16 26.52
C THR A 36 -6.26 8.62 25.10
N ALA A 37 -6.14 9.46 24.07
CA ALA A 37 -6.29 9.03 22.68
C ALA A 37 -5.18 8.07 22.23
N THR A 38 -3.94 8.24 22.69
CA THR A 38 -2.78 7.47 22.20
C THR A 38 -2.26 6.41 23.15
N LEU A 39 -2.50 6.54 24.46
CA LEU A 39 -2.06 5.58 25.49
C LEU A 39 -3.22 4.94 26.28
N GLY A 40 -4.42 5.50 26.22
CA GLY A 40 -5.54 5.01 27.03
C GLY A 40 -5.23 5.07 28.52
N SER A 41 -5.44 3.95 29.20
CA SER A 41 -5.17 3.74 30.62
C SER A 41 -3.74 3.31 30.94
N LEU A 42 -2.85 3.18 29.95
CA LEU A 42 -1.45 2.84 30.20
C LEU A 42 -0.76 3.92 31.05
N HIS A 43 0.05 3.50 32.02
CA HIS A 43 0.76 4.41 32.90
C HIS A 43 1.87 5.16 32.14
N PRO A 44 1.78 6.48 31.91
CA PRO A 44 2.69 7.18 31.01
C PRO A 44 4.15 7.11 31.43
N GLY A 45 4.43 7.08 32.75
CA GLY A 45 5.80 7.00 33.26
C GLY A 45 6.50 5.68 32.92
N LEU A 46 5.77 4.56 32.89
CA LEU A 46 6.36 3.25 32.56
C LEU A 46 6.63 3.15 31.06
N VAL A 47 5.71 3.66 30.25
CA VAL A 47 5.88 3.70 28.80
C VAL A 47 7.04 4.65 28.45
N ALA A 48 7.11 5.83 29.05
CA ALA A 48 8.18 6.81 28.84
C ALA A 48 9.58 6.26 29.17
N LEU A 49 9.70 5.48 30.25
CA LEU A 49 10.97 4.90 30.69
C LEU A 49 11.63 4.05 29.60
N LEU A 50 10.83 3.31 28.82
CA LEU A 50 11.32 2.47 27.74
C LEU A 50 11.32 3.20 26.40
N ASP A 51 10.28 3.97 26.13
CA ASP A 51 10.06 4.58 24.82
C ASP A 51 11.01 5.76 24.57
N ILE A 52 11.31 6.60 25.56
CA ILE A 52 12.22 7.73 25.35
C ILE A 52 13.63 7.25 24.92
N PRO A 53 14.29 6.30 25.61
CA PRO A 53 15.58 5.79 25.16
C PRO A 53 15.51 5.02 23.84
N LEU A 54 14.54 4.12 23.69
CA LEU A 54 14.51 3.15 22.58
C LEU A 54 13.88 3.71 21.30
N PHE A 55 13.01 4.72 21.40
CA PHE A 55 12.40 5.39 20.27
C PHE A 55 13.07 6.75 19.99
N VAL A 56 12.99 7.69 20.93
CA VAL A 56 13.42 9.08 20.70
C VAL A 56 14.94 9.20 20.61
N VAL A 57 15.66 8.70 21.62
CA VAL A 57 17.13 8.80 21.66
C VAL A 57 17.76 7.93 20.58
N ALA A 58 17.30 6.70 20.38
CA ALA A 58 17.79 5.84 19.30
C ALA A 58 17.58 6.47 17.91
N SER A 59 16.43 7.12 17.67
CA SER A 59 16.19 7.86 16.41
C SER A 59 17.12 9.07 16.28
N ALA A 60 17.35 9.83 17.35
CA ALA A 60 18.28 10.96 17.33
C ALA A 60 19.72 10.50 17.04
N LEU A 61 20.16 9.40 17.65
CA LEU A 61 21.45 8.78 17.36
C LEU A 61 21.55 8.29 15.91
N ALA A 62 20.48 7.69 15.38
CA ALA A 62 20.40 7.28 13.98
C ALA A 62 20.45 8.47 13.00
N ALA A 63 20.00 9.65 13.41
CA ALA A 63 20.10 10.85 12.59
C ALA A 63 21.55 11.38 12.47
N VAL A 64 22.31 11.35 13.58
CA VAL A 64 23.61 12.04 13.66
C VAL A 64 24.81 11.13 13.38
N LEU A 65 24.76 9.85 13.75
CA LEU A 65 25.95 8.99 13.69
C LEU A 65 26.39 8.68 12.25
N PRO A 66 27.70 8.80 11.92
CA PRO A 66 28.20 8.58 10.57
C PRO A 66 28.44 7.10 10.24
N GLY A 67 28.51 6.80 8.94
CA GLY A 67 28.98 5.50 8.43
C GLY A 67 28.24 4.30 9.02
N ARG A 68 28.99 3.28 9.46
CA ARG A 68 28.42 2.04 10.01
C ARG A 68 27.81 2.20 11.40
N ALA A 69 28.17 3.26 12.14
CA ALA A 69 27.66 3.50 13.49
C ALA A 69 26.15 3.77 13.52
N VAL A 70 25.56 4.20 12.40
CA VAL A 70 24.11 4.43 12.27
C VAL A 70 23.27 3.15 12.39
N ARG A 71 23.85 1.99 12.06
CA ARG A 71 23.09 0.74 11.88
C ARG A 71 22.43 0.29 13.18
N ILE A 72 23.17 0.27 14.28
CA ILE A 72 22.67 -0.21 15.57
C ILE A 72 21.53 0.69 16.09
N PRO A 73 21.68 2.02 16.21
CA PRO A 73 20.59 2.90 16.63
C PRO A 73 19.36 2.81 15.71
N SER A 74 19.56 2.78 14.39
CA SER A 74 18.45 2.66 13.44
C SER A 74 17.69 1.34 13.59
N ALA A 75 18.41 0.24 13.86
CA ALA A 75 17.80 -1.06 14.11
C ALA A 75 17.05 -1.08 15.45
N ILE A 76 17.63 -0.53 16.52
CA ILE A 76 16.98 -0.40 17.83
C ILE A 76 15.67 0.38 17.70
N ALA A 77 15.73 1.58 17.11
CA ALA A 77 14.56 2.42 16.90
C ALA A 77 13.49 1.68 16.09
N THR A 78 13.87 1.02 14.99
CA THR A 78 12.93 0.31 14.12
C THR A 78 12.28 -0.88 14.82
N VAL A 79 13.08 -1.75 15.45
CA VAL A 79 12.57 -2.95 16.15
C VAL A 79 11.63 -2.54 17.27
N TRP A 80 12.02 -1.53 18.06
CA TRP A 80 11.17 -1.01 19.13
C TRP A 80 9.86 -0.42 18.58
N THR A 81 9.92 0.39 17.52
CA THR A 81 8.72 0.99 16.90
C THR A 81 7.74 -0.07 16.41
N VAL A 82 8.24 -1.12 15.75
CA VAL A 82 7.42 -2.25 15.27
C VAL A 82 6.83 -3.05 16.43
N LEU A 83 7.64 -3.32 17.46
CA LEU A 83 7.19 -4.03 18.66
C LEU A 83 6.07 -3.26 19.36
N VAL A 84 6.26 -1.96 19.62
CA VAL A 84 5.25 -1.10 20.25
C VAL A 84 4.00 -1.03 19.40
N THR A 85 4.11 -0.95 18.06
CA THR A 85 2.94 -0.99 17.17
C THR A 85 2.11 -2.25 17.38
N GLY A 86 2.77 -3.42 17.42
CA GLY A 86 2.09 -4.71 17.63
C GLY A 86 1.46 -4.82 19.02
N LEU A 87 2.21 -4.47 20.07
CA LEU A 87 1.72 -4.49 21.45
C LEU A 87 0.54 -3.54 21.64
N LEU A 88 0.62 -2.33 21.09
CA LEU A 88 -0.43 -1.33 21.18
C LEU A 88 -1.66 -1.74 20.35
N ALA A 89 -1.48 -2.38 19.20
CA ALA A 89 -2.58 -2.93 18.41
C ALA A 89 -3.32 -4.04 19.18
N ILE A 90 -2.58 -4.94 19.84
CA ILE A 90 -3.17 -5.98 20.69
C ILE A 90 -3.93 -5.33 21.85
N TYR A 91 -3.27 -4.41 22.56
CA TYR A 91 -3.88 -3.66 23.67
C TYR A 91 -5.17 -2.96 23.24
N ALA A 92 -5.12 -2.15 22.17
CA ALA A 92 -6.29 -1.45 21.63
C ALA A 92 -7.40 -2.40 21.19
N THR A 93 -7.05 -3.56 20.66
CA THR A 93 -8.05 -4.58 20.27
C THR A 93 -8.68 -5.23 21.51
N VAL A 94 -7.94 -5.42 22.59
CA VAL A 94 -8.45 -6.01 23.83
C VAL A 94 -9.26 -5.01 24.66
N THR A 95 -8.77 -3.78 24.82
CA THR A 95 -9.37 -2.78 25.72
C THR A 95 -10.32 -1.81 25.02
N GLY A 96 -10.14 -1.60 23.71
CA GLY A 96 -10.84 -0.56 22.96
C GLY A 96 -10.26 0.85 23.15
N GLU A 97 -9.08 0.97 23.76
CA GLU A 97 -8.42 2.26 24.02
C GLU A 97 -7.22 2.48 23.09
N ALA A 98 -6.60 3.66 23.14
CA ALA A 98 -5.33 3.96 22.48
C ALA A 98 -5.29 3.79 20.94
N GLY A 99 -6.45 3.81 20.27
CA GLY A 99 -6.55 3.59 18.83
C GLY A 99 -5.68 4.53 17.99
N TRP A 100 -5.63 5.81 18.35
CA TRP A 100 -4.78 6.78 17.65
C TRP A 100 -3.30 6.47 17.80
N GLY A 101 -2.91 5.89 18.94
CA GLY A 101 -1.54 5.43 19.16
C GLY A 101 -1.16 4.33 18.18
N VAL A 102 -2.06 3.38 17.90
CA VAL A 102 -1.82 2.31 16.92
C VAL A 102 -1.57 2.88 15.52
N VAL A 103 -2.39 3.84 15.09
CA VAL A 103 -2.27 4.48 13.78
C VAL A 103 -0.93 5.23 13.64
N LEU A 104 -0.58 6.04 14.64
CA LEU A 104 0.67 6.80 14.64
C LEU A 104 1.89 5.88 14.61
N MET A 105 1.86 4.82 15.42
CA MET A 105 2.94 3.85 15.51
C MET A 105 3.05 2.98 14.25
N ALA A 106 1.93 2.65 13.59
CA ALA A 106 1.95 1.96 12.30
C ALA A 106 2.64 2.82 11.21
N GLY A 107 2.34 4.12 11.16
CA GLY A 107 3.03 5.07 10.29
C GLY A 107 4.54 5.16 10.58
N ALA A 108 4.90 5.32 11.86
CA ALA A 108 6.29 5.38 12.31
C ALA A 108 7.05 4.08 12.03
N SER A 109 6.39 2.92 12.14
CA SER A 109 6.96 1.61 11.83
C SER A 109 7.28 1.48 10.35
N ALA A 110 6.33 1.83 9.48
CA ALA A 110 6.53 1.78 8.04
C ALA A 110 7.71 2.67 7.62
N GLY A 111 7.74 3.91 8.11
CA GLY A 111 8.83 4.84 7.85
C GLY A 111 10.17 4.37 8.42
N SER A 112 10.19 3.82 9.65
CA SER A 112 11.41 3.27 10.27
C SER A 112 11.97 2.11 9.46
N VAL A 113 11.13 1.18 9.01
CA VAL A 113 11.55 0.04 8.16
C VAL A 113 12.12 0.53 6.83
N MET A 114 11.47 1.52 6.20
CA MET A 114 11.99 2.14 4.97
C MET A 114 13.33 2.83 5.21
N ALA A 115 13.45 3.63 6.27
CA ALA A 115 14.68 4.34 6.61
C ALA A 115 15.82 3.39 6.99
N LEU A 116 15.54 2.31 7.73
CA LEU A 116 16.49 1.25 8.02
C LEU A 116 16.96 0.55 6.75
N SER A 117 16.06 0.26 5.82
CA SER A 117 16.41 -0.33 4.52
C SER A 117 17.33 0.60 3.73
N LEU A 118 17.02 1.90 3.68
CA LEU A 118 17.85 2.90 3.02
C LEU A 118 19.24 3.06 3.68
N SER A 119 19.33 3.00 5.01
CA SER A 119 20.60 3.15 5.74
C SER A 119 21.49 1.90 5.67
N THR A 120 20.90 0.71 5.55
CA THR A 120 21.62 -0.58 5.57
C THR A 120 21.89 -1.13 4.18
N LEU A 121 20.89 -1.11 3.30
CA LEU A 121 20.94 -1.68 1.94
C LEU A 121 21.21 -0.60 0.87
N GLY A 122 21.06 0.68 1.20
CA GLY A 122 21.16 1.78 0.24
C GLY A 122 19.96 1.89 -0.71
N ARG A 123 18.94 1.05 -0.54
CA ARG A 123 17.72 0.99 -1.36
C ARG A 123 16.58 0.33 -0.60
N ILE A 124 15.35 0.50 -1.09
CA ILE A 124 14.18 -0.23 -0.60
C ILE A 124 14.06 -1.53 -1.42
N PRO A 125 14.06 -2.72 -0.77
CA PRO A 125 14.05 -4.01 -1.46
C PRO A 125 12.66 -4.35 -2.02
N THR A 126 12.20 -3.59 -3.01
CA THR A 126 10.88 -3.77 -3.65
C THR A 126 10.74 -5.13 -4.34
N GLU A 127 11.85 -5.78 -4.69
CA GLU A 127 11.88 -7.14 -5.24
C GLU A 127 11.23 -8.18 -4.33
N TRP A 128 11.21 -7.96 -3.00
CA TRP A 128 10.56 -8.88 -2.07
C TRP A 128 9.04 -8.83 -2.15
N ILE A 129 8.47 -7.70 -2.59
CA ILE A 129 7.02 -7.53 -2.77
C ILE A 129 6.52 -8.38 -3.96
N ILE A 130 7.33 -8.47 -5.01
CA ILE A 130 7.03 -9.26 -6.22
C ILE A 130 7.59 -10.69 -6.14
N ALA A 131 8.07 -11.13 -4.98
CA ALA A 131 8.53 -12.49 -4.76
C ALA A 131 7.35 -13.42 -4.37
N GLY A 132 7.49 -14.73 -4.61
CA GLY A 132 6.54 -15.75 -4.14
C GLY A 132 5.22 -15.78 -4.92
N PRO A 133 4.04 -15.68 -4.26
CA PRO A 133 2.73 -15.79 -4.93
C PRO A 133 2.42 -14.62 -5.87
N PHE A 134 3.12 -13.50 -5.72
CA PHE A 134 3.00 -12.31 -6.59
C PHE A 134 4.05 -12.26 -7.71
N ALA A 135 4.88 -13.31 -7.83
CA ALA A 135 5.85 -13.39 -8.91
C ALA A 135 5.15 -13.46 -10.27
N PHE A 136 5.64 -12.63 -11.20
CA PHE A 136 5.21 -12.63 -12.58
C PHE A 136 5.52 -14.00 -13.23
N ARG A 137 4.47 -14.74 -13.62
CA ARG A 137 4.58 -16.04 -14.29
C ARG A 137 3.76 -16.03 -15.57
N VAL A 138 4.37 -16.50 -16.64
CA VAL A 138 3.68 -16.71 -17.92
C VAL A 138 2.70 -17.87 -17.76
N ALA A 139 1.49 -17.71 -18.30
CA ALA A 139 0.49 -18.78 -18.31
C ALA A 139 1.07 -20.03 -19.01
N ARG A 140 1.09 -21.18 -18.34
CA ARG A 140 1.51 -22.46 -18.94
C ARG A 140 0.34 -23.07 -19.71
N SER A 141 0.51 -23.31 -21.01
CA SER A 141 -0.52 -23.83 -21.92
C SER A 141 -0.77 -25.34 -21.80
N HIS A 142 -1.10 -25.87 -20.62
CA HIS A 142 -1.12 -27.35 -20.43
C HIS A 142 -2.35 -27.95 -19.70
N ARG A 143 -3.56 -27.41 -19.90
CA ARG A 143 -4.84 -28.04 -19.47
C ARG A 143 -6.00 -27.64 -20.41
N SER A 144 -7.12 -28.36 -20.34
CA SER A 144 -8.32 -28.09 -21.14
C SER A 144 -8.84 -26.65 -20.94
N PRO A 145 -9.38 -25.98 -21.98
CA PRO A 145 -9.81 -24.58 -21.91
C PRO A 145 -10.78 -24.27 -20.75
N ALA A 146 -11.70 -25.19 -20.47
CA ALA A 146 -12.68 -25.04 -19.38
C ALA A 146 -12.03 -25.08 -17.98
N ALA A 147 -11.00 -25.93 -17.78
CA ALA A 147 -10.29 -26.01 -16.52
C ALA A 147 -9.46 -24.74 -16.24
N HIS A 148 -8.86 -24.14 -17.28
CA HIS A 148 -8.16 -22.86 -17.15
C HIS A 148 -9.08 -21.70 -16.79
N LEU A 149 -10.26 -21.64 -17.41
CA LEU A 149 -11.26 -20.61 -17.09
C LEU A 149 -11.73 -20.73 -15.64
N ALA A 150 -12.07 -21.93 -15.18
CA ALA A 150 -12.52 -22.17 -13.81
C ALA A 150 -11.44 -21.81 -12.77
N VAL A 151 -10.20 -22.24 -12.98
CA VAL A 151 -9.08 -21.92 -12.08
C VAL A 151 -8.82 -20.42 -12.03
N THR A 152 -8.86 -19.74 -13.17
CA THR A 152 -8.68 -18.28 -13.23
C THR A 152 -9.81 -17.56 -12.49
N LEU A 153 -11.06 -17.95 -12.70
CA LEU A 153 -12.21 -17.34 -12.03
C LEU A 153 -12.14 -17.51 -10.51
N VAL A 154 -11.76 -18.69 -10.04
CA VAL A 154 -11.54 -18.94 -8.61
C VAL A 154 -10.40 -18.06 -8.09
N GLN A 155 -9.28 -17.99 -8.80
CA GLN A 155 -8.14 -17.17 -8.38
C GLN A 155 -8.48 -15.68 -8.32
N ILE A 156 -9.16 -15.14 -9.33
CA ILE A 156 -9.65 -13.74 -9.36
C ILE A 156 -10.60 -13.51 -8.18
N THR A 157 -11.57 -14.40 -7.98
CA THR A 157 -12.57 -14.27 -6.90
C THR A 157 -11.90 -14.31 -5.52
N VAL A 158 -10.98 -15.22 -5.29
CA VAL A 158 -10.24 -15.32 -4.02
C VAL A 158 -9.37 -14.08 -3.81
N PHE A 159 -8.62 -13.66 -4.84
CA PHE A 159 -7.74 -12.50 -4.75
C PHE A 159 -8.54 -11.23 -4.45
N TRP A 160 -9.53 -10.88 -5.28
CA TRP A 160 -10.34 -9.68 -5.06
C TRP A 160 -11.23 -9.78 -3.83
N GLY A 161 -11.75 -10.97 -3.50
CA GLY A 161 -12.53 -11.21 -2.28
C GLY A 161 -11.71 -10.96 -1.01
N ILE A 162 -10.41 -11.27 -1.02
CA ILE A 162 -9.51 -10.95 0.10
C ILE A 162 -9.25 -9.44 0.16
N PHE A 163 -8.83 -8.83 -0.95
CA PHE A 163 -8.39 -7.42 -0.97
C PHE A 163 -9.53 -6.39 -0.87
N LEU A 164 -10.72 -6.70 -1.40
CA LEU A 164 -11.89 -5.82 -1.39
C LEU A 164 -13.00 -6.26 -0.42
N GLY A 165 -12.90 -7.46 0.14
CA GLY A 165 -13.87 -7.99 1.12
C GLY A 165 -13.25 -8.19 2.49
N VAL A 166 -12.44 -9.25 2.64
CA VAL A 166 -11.93 -9.70 3.95
C VAL A 166 -11.08 -8.62 4.65
N ILE A 167 -10.06 -8.09 3.97
CA ILE A 167 -9.17 -7.08 4.56
C ILE A 167 -9.96 -5.81 4.93
N PRO A 168 -10.78 -5.22 4.06
CA PRO A 168 -11.58 -4.05 4.41
C PRO A 168 -12.53 -4.27 5.59
N VAL A 169 -13.20 -5.44 5.66
CA VAL A 169 -14.09 -5.77 6.78
C VAL A 169 -13.31 -5.85 8.09
N ILE A 170 -12.15 -6.51 8.10
CA ILE A 170 -11.29 -6.58 9.29
C ILE A 170 -10.85 -5.17 9.69
N LEU A 171 -10.41 -4.34 8.76
CA LEU A 171 -9.98 -2.96 9.05
C LEU A 171 -11.12 -2.11 9.60
N ALA A 172 -12.33 -2.21 9.05
CA ALA A 172 -13.50 -1.50 9.56
C ALA A 172 -13.90 -1.98 10.96
N MET A 173 -13.80 -3.29 11.23
CA MET A 173 -14.01 -3.85 12.57
C MET A 173 -12.97 -3.33 13.57
N LEU A 174 -11.70 -3.26 13.17
CA LEU A 174 -10.63 -2.70 14.00
C LEU A 174 -10.83 -1.19 14.21
N GLU A 175 -11.26 -0.43 13.20
CA GLU A 175 -11.57 0.99 13.32
C GLU A 175 -12.63 1.26 14.40
N GLN A 176 -13.72 0.47 14.38
CA GLN A 176 -14.76 0.52 15.40
C GLN A 176 -14.21 0.11 16.76
N ARG A 177 -13.46 -0.99 16.81
CA ARG A 177 -12.92 -1.52 18.06
C ARG A 177 -11.95 -0.56 18.73
N TRP A 178 -11.14 0.15 17.95
CA TRP A 178 -10.13 1.10 18.41
C TRP A 178 -10.71 2.49 18.71
N GLY A 179 -12.03 2.68 18.60
CA GLY A 179 -12.68 3.98 18.86
C GLY A 179 -12.32 5.06 17.83
N LEU A 180 -11.96 4.65 16.61
CA LEU A 180 -11.55 5.54 15.51
C LEU A 180 -12.67 5.81 14.51
N ALA A 181 -13.80 5.13 14.65
CA ALA A 181 -14.91 5.23 13.73
C ALA A 181 -15.54 6.62 13.75
N VAL A 182 -15.81 7.16 12.56
CA VAL A 182 -16.50 8.43 12.40
C VAL A 182 -17.91 8.18 11.88
N THR A 183 -18.89 8.82 12.48
CA THR A 183 -20.27 8.77 11.98
C THR A 183 -20.40 9.65 10.74
N LEU A 184 -20.70 9.02 9.60
CA LEU A 184 -20.87 9.71 8.33
C LEU A 184 -22.34 9.68 7.88
N PRO A 185 -22.80 10.69 7.13
CA PRO A 185 -24.14 10.68 6.54
C PRO A 185 -24.34 9.48 5.59
N ILE A 186 -25.57 8.99 5.48
CA ILE A 186 -25.92 7.86 4.58
C ILE A 186 -25.55 8.11 3.11
N ALA A 187 -25.43 9.38 2.71
CA ALA A 187 -24.94 9.77 1.39
C ALA A 187 -23.54 9.23 1.10
N VAL A 188 -22.67 9.04 2.10
CA VAL A 188 -21.31 8.54 1.91
C VAL A 188 -21.31 7.06 1.48
N PRO A 189 -21.95 6.11 2.20
CA PRO A 189 -22.08 4.74 1.72
C PRO A 189 -22.73 4.61 0.34
N VAL A 190 -23.78 5.41 0.07
CA VAL A 190 -24.45 5.41 -1.24
C VAL A 190 -23.49 5.86 -2.34
N THR A 191 -22.73 6.93 -2.11
CA THR A 191 -21.70 7.40 -3.04
C THR A 191 -20.63 6.34 -3.26
N GLY A 192 -20.23 5.63 -2.20
CA GLY A 192 -19.33 4.48 -2.28
C GLY A 192 -19.88 3.39 -3.19
N ALA A 193 -21.14 2.99 -3.02
CA ALA A 193 -21.77 1.97 -3.85
C ALA A 193 -21.84 2.38 -5.34
N VAL A 194 -22.23 3.63 -5.61
CA VAL A 194 -22.24 4.19 -6.98
C VAL A 194 -20.83 4.18 -7.57
N LEU A 195 -19.84 4.65 -6.81
CA LEU A 195 -18.43 4.66 -7.24
C LEU A 195 -17.92 3.25 -7.52
N PHE A 196 -18.28 2.25 -6.69
CA PHE A 196 -17.89 0.86 -6.89
C PHE A 196 -18.43 0.30 -8.21
N VAL A 197 -19.70 0.55 -8.52
CA VAL A 197 -20.31 0.15 -9.78
C VAL A 197 -19.60 0.80 -10.96
N LEU A 198 -19.36 2.12 -10.90
CA LEU A 198 -18.66 2.85 -11.97
C LEU A 198 -17.21 2.38 -12.14
N ALA A 199 -16.49 2.13 -11.05
CA ALA A 199 -15.11 1.66 -11.04
C ALA A 199 -14.99 0.22 -11.56
N SER A 200 -16.06 -0.57 -11.51
CA SER A 200 -16.08 -1.93 -12.05
C SER A 200 -16.14 -1.97 -13.59
N ILE A 201 -16.62 -0.90 -14.24
CA ILE A 201 -16.80 -0.85 -15.70
C ILE A 201 -15.47 -1.04 -16.46
N PRO A 202 -14.38 -0.29 -16.18
CA PRO A 202 -13.11 -0.49 -16.89
C PRO A 202 -12.47 -1.86 -16.61
N GLY A 203 -12.64 -2.40 -15.40
CA GLY A 203 -12.16 -3.72 -15.01
C GLY A 203 -12.86 -4.84 -15.79
N LEU A 204 -14.20 -4.78 -15.85
CA LEU A 204 -14.99 -5.73 -16.64
C LEU A 204 -14.68 -5.61 -18.14
N TRP A 205 -14.54 -4.39 -18.67
CA TRP A 205 -14.14 -4.20 -20.06
C TRP A 205 -12.74 -4.75 -20.35
N SER A 206 -11.81 -4.63 -19.40
CA SER A 206 -10.47 -5.22 -19.50
C SER A 206 -10.55 -6.76 -19.55
N ALA A 207 -11.34 -7.36 -18.65
CA ALA A 207 -11.54 -8.80 -18.59
C ALA A 207 -12.16 -9.35 -19.90
N VAL A 208 -13.20 -8.68 -20.42
CA VAL A 208 -13.81 -9.03 -21.71
C VAL A 208 -12.81 -8.90 -22.85
N THR A 209 -11.97 -7.85 -22.86
CA THR A 209 -10.99 -7.64 -23.92
C THR A 209 -9.91 -8.73 -23.92
N PHE A 210 -9.44 -9.18 -22.76
CA PHE A 210 -8.49 -10.29 -22.69
C PHE A 210 -9.12 -11.62 -23.09
N ASN A 211 -10.36 -11.88 -22.69
CA ASN A 211 -11.07 -13.12 -23.05
C ASN A 211 -11.31 -13.22 -24.57
N LEU A 212 -11.61 -12.09 -25.22
CA LEU A 212 -11.88 -12.05 -26.67
C LEU A 212 -10.64 -11.95 -27.56
N ARG A 213 -9.48 -11.47 -27.05
CA ARG A 213 -8.33 -11.11 -27.90
C ARG A 213 -6.95 -11.53 -27.38
N GLY A 214 -6.85 -12.08 -26.16
CA GLY A 214 -5.58 -12.16 -25.43
C GLY A 214 -4.98 -13.55 -25.18
N ASP A 215 -5.73 -14.65 -25.39
CA ASP A 215 -5.31 -16.02 -25.03
C ASP A 215 -4.62 -16.10 -23.63
N GLY A 216 -5.15 -15.39 -22.64
CA GLY A 216 -4.55 -15.23 -21.31
C GLY A 216 -5.38 -14.35 -20.36
N THR A 217 -4.86 -14.09 -19.16
CA THR A 217 -5.62 -13.42 -18.07
C THR A 217 -4.84 -12.22 -17.51
N PRO A 218 -5.51 -11.26 -16.89
CA PRO A 218 -4.87 -10.07 -16.34
C PRO A 218 -4.03 -10.28 -15.07
N LEU A 219 -3.99 -11.49 -14.51
CA LEU A 219 -3.28 -11.77 -13.26
C LEU A 219 -1.77 -11.92 -13.51
N PRO A 220 -0.90 -11.44 -12.58
CA PRO A 220 0.56 -11.63 -12.68
C PRO A 220 0.99 -13.09 -12.89
N SER A 221 0.19 -14.05 -12.42
CA SER A 221 0.44 -15.48 -12.51
C SER A 221 0.06 -16.13 -13.85
N ALA A 222 -0.62 -15.41 -14.75
CA ALA A 222 -1.11 -15.95 -16.02
C ALA A 222 -1.18 -14.86 -17.12
N MET A 223 -0.06 -14.15 -17.31
CA MET A 223 0.06 -13.06 -18.28
C MET A 223 -0.09 -13.51 -19.74
N PRO A 224 -0.70 -12.67 -20.61
CA PRO A 224 -0.91 -12.99 -22.02
C PRO A 224 0.39 -13.04 -22.82
N SER A 225 0.37 -13.82 -23.90
CA SER A 225 1.50 -14.06 -24.81
C SER A 225 1.70 -12.93 -25.84
N ARG A 226 0.71 -12.06 -26.03
CA ARG A 226 0.74 -10.91 -26.95
C ARG A 226 0.43 -9.61 -26.21
N LEU A 227 1.01 -8.51 -26.67
CA LEU A 227 0.73 -7.18 -26.13
C LEU A 227 -0.69 -6.75 -26.51
N VAL A 228 -1.60 -6.71 -25.53
CA VAL A 228 -3.01 -6.36 -25.76
C VAL A 228 -3.19 -4.84 -25.66
N ILE A 229 -3.34 -4.18 -26.81
CA ILE A 229 -3.60 -2.73 -26.92
C ILE A 229 -5.04 -2.47 -27.40
N ALA A 230 -5.99 -3.25 -26.88
CA ALA A 230 -7.38 -3.19 -27.29
C ALA A 230 -8.30 -2.79 -26.12
N GLY A 231 -9.53 -2.35 -26.43
CA GLY A 231 -10.52 -2.01 -25.40
C GLY A 231 -10.05 -0.85 -24.51
N PRO A 232 -10.09 -0.95 -23.17
CA PRO A 232 -9.71 0.14 -22.28
C PRO A 232 -8.20 0.45 -22.32
N TYR A 233 -7.37 -0.52 -22.74
CA TYR A 233 -5.92 -0.37 -22.87
C TYR A 233 -5.50 0.67 -23.92
N ARG A 234 -6.39 1.06 -24.84
CA ARG A 234 -6.12 2.16 -25.78
C ARG A 234 -6.12 3.55 -25.13
N PHE A 235 -6.80 3.69 -24.00
CA PHE A 235 -6.98 4.98 -23.33
C PHE A 235 -6.03 5.14 -22.15
N ILE A 236 -5.76 4.05 -21.43
CA ILE A 236 -4.95 4.02 -20.21
C ILE A 236 -4.18 2.70 -20.15
N ARG A 237 -2.92 2.73 -19.68
CA ARG A 237 -2.09 1.50 -19.70
C ARG A 237 -2.52 0.46 -18.69
N ASN A 238 -3.00 0.88 -17.52
CA ASN A 238 -3.35 0.00 -16.42
C ASN A 238 -4.79 0.26 -15.93
N PRO A 239 -5.81 0.01 -16.76
CA PRO A 239 -7.22 0.25 -16.41
C PRO A 239 -7.65 -0.55 -15.17
N MET A 240 -7.11 -1.75 -14.99
CA MET A 240 -7.44 -2.59 -13.84
C MET A 240 -6.82 -2.10 -12.53
N ALA A 241 -5.62 -1.52 -12.57
CA ALA A 241 -5.04 -0.89 -11.39
C ALA A 241 -5.91 0.29 -10.95
N VAL A 242 -6.34 1.12 -11.91
CA VAL A 242 -7.28 2.22 -11.64
C VAL A 242 -8.61 1.70 -11.07
N SER A 243 -9.21 0.68 -11.69
CA SER A 243 -10.42 0.05 -11.17
C SER A 243 -10.24 -0.47 -9.75
N GLY A 244 -9.16 -1.19 -9.47
CA GLY A 244 -8.88 -1.74 -8.14
C GLY A 244 -8.70 -0.68 -7.07
N ILE A 245 -7.98 0.40 -7.38
CA ILE A 245 -7.77 1.52 -6.45
C ILE A 245 -9.09 2.23 -6.17
N LEU A 246 -9.87 2.53 -7.22
CA LEU A 246 -11.18 3.18 -7.06
C LEU A 246 -12.18 2.27 -6.32
N GLN A 247 -12.16 0.97 -6.58
CA GLN A 247 -12.97 -0.02 -5.84
C GLN A 247 -12.56 -0.09 -4.38
N GLY A 248 -11.27 -0.07 -4.05
CA GLY A 248 -10.79 -0.04 -2.66
C GLY A 248 -11.27 1.21 -1.91
N VAL A 249 -11.16 2.39 -2.54
CA VAL A 249 -11.70 3.64 -1.99
C VAL A 249 -13.23 3.56 -1.84
N ALA A 250 -13.92 3.05 -2.85
CA ALA A 250 -15.38 2.88 -2.83
C ALA A 250 -15.83 1.96 -1.68
N VAL A 251 -15.13 0.84 -1.44
CA VAL A 251 -15.39 -0.06 -0.31
C VAL A 251 -15.19 0.68 1.02
N GLY A 252 -14.16 1.51 1.14
CA GLY A 252 -13.97 2.34 2.34
C GLY A 252 -15.13 3.31 2.59
N LEU A 253 -15.65 3.95 1.52
CA LEU A 253 -16.84 4.80 1.62
C LEU A 253 -18.10 4.01 1.98
N MET A 254 -18.30 2.82 1.39
CA MET A 254 -19.42 1.93 1.69
C MET A 254 -19.43 1.49 3.16
N LEU A 255 -18.25 1.17 3.70
CA LEU A 255 -18.07 0.80 5.10
C LEU A 255 -18.00 2.01 6.04
N SER A 256 -18.03 3.24 5.51
CA SER A 256 -17.77 4.49 6.26
C SER A 256 -16.47 4.43 7.07
N SER A 257 -15.46 3.74 6.55
CA SER A 257 -14.19 3.50 7.22
C SER A 257 -13.06 4.26 6.52
N TRP A 258 -12.47 5.21 7.24
CA TRP A 258 -11.35 5.98 6.72
C TRP A 258 -10.06 5.16 6.72
N LEU A 259 -9.89 4.19 7.62
CA LEU A 259 -8.75 3.26 7.59
C LEU A 259 -8.73 2.45 6.30
N VAL A 260 -9.89 2.01 5.81
CA VAL A 260 -9.98 1.29 4.52
C VAL A 260 -9.62 2.21 3.35
N VAL A 261 -10.04 3.48 3.38
CA VAL A 261 -9.65 4.47 2.35
C VAL A 261 -8.13 4.70 2.37
N VAL A 262 -7.53 4.89 3.54
CA VAL A 262 -6.08 5.04 3.70
C VAL A 262 -5.34 3.79 3.22
N TYR A 263 -5.85 2.60 3.57
CA TYR A 263 -5.33 1.32 3.06
C TYR A 263 -5.33 1.26 1.53
N ALA A 264 -6.44 1.65 0.88
CA ALA A 264 -6.53 1.67 -0.59
C ALA A 264 -5.53 2.65 -1.21
N ILE A 265 -5.36 3.84 -0.62
CA ILE A 265 -4.37 4.85 -1.07
C ILE A 265 -2.94 4.33 -0.89
N ILE A 266 -2.61 3.74 0.26
CA ILE A 266 -1.28 3.16 0.50
C ILE A 266 -1.02 2.01 -0.49
N GLY A 267 -2.00 1.14 -0.71
CA GLY A 267 -1.93 0.08 -1.72
C GLY A 267 -1.66 0.62 -3.13
N SER A 268 -2.32 1.72 -3.51
CA SER A 268 -2.06 2.45 -4.77
C SER A 268 -0.63 2.95 -4.87
N LEU A 269 -0.09 3.54 -3.80
CA LEU A 269 1.28 4.05 -3.77
C LEU A 269 2.29 2.90 -3.87
N VAL A 270 2.08 1.82 -3.11
CA VAL A 270 2.92 0.61 -3.18
C VAL A 270 2.88 0.03 -4.59
N TRP A 271 1.70 -0.10 -5.19
CA TRP A 271 1.59 -0.58 -6.56
C TRP A 271 2.32 0.33 -7.55
N ASN A 272 2.13 1.65 -7.47
CA ASN A 272 2.74 2.60 -8.41
C ASN A 272 4.26 2.67 -8.32
N TYR A 273 4.83 2.59 -7.10
CA TYR A 273 6.26 2.78 -6.87
C TYR A 273 7.05 1.48 -6.74
N ALA A 274 6.42 0.39 -6.30
CA ALA A 274 7.06 -0.91 -6.21
C ALA A 274 6.68 -1.82 -7.38
N VAL A 275 5.39 -2.09 -7.61
CA VAL A 275 4.97 -3.14 -8.57
C VAL A 275 5.11 -2.68 -10.03
N ARG A 276 4.58 -1.50 -10.35
CA ARG A 276 4.54 -0.96 -11.71
C ARG A 276 5.91 -0.89 -12.39
N PRO A 277 7.00 -0.41 -11.75
CA PRO A 277 8.32 -0.39 -12.40
C PRO A 277 8.79 -1.78 -12.85
N TRP A 278 8.51 -2.82 -12.06
CA TRP A 278 8.84 -4.19 -12.43
C TRP A 278 7.96 -4.71 -13.57
N GLU A 279 6.65 -4.42 -13.52
CA GLU A 279 5.72 -4.78 -14.60
C GLU A 279 6.11 -4.10 -15.92
N GLU A 280 6.41 -2.80 -15.91
CA GLU A 280 6.82 -2.08 -17.11
C GLU A 280 8.19 -2.56 -17.63
N ALA A 281 9.10 -2.98 -16.74
CA ALA A 281 10.39 -3.55 -17.13
C ALA A 281 10.23 -4.94 -17.78
N ASP A 282 9.37 -5.82 -17.24
CA ASP A 282 9.06 -7.12 -17.85
C ASP A 282 8.42 -6.94 -19.24
N LEU A 283 7.45 -6.03 -19.36
CA LEU A 283 6.80 -5.72 -20.63
C LEU A 283 7.81 -5.17 -21.65
N LEU A 284 8.72 -4.30 -21.24
CA LEU A 284 9.78 -3.78 -22.11
C LEU A 284 10.76 -4.88 -22.54
N ALA A 285 11.15 -5.78 -21.63
CA ALA A 285 12.05 -6.89 -21.94
C ALA A 285 11.42 -7.88 -22.93
N ARG A 286 10.10 -8.12 -22.83
CA ARG A 286 9.38 -9.09 -23.66
C ARG A 286 8.95 -8.54 -25.02
N PHE A 287 8.52 -7.28 -25.07
CA PHE A 287 7.90 -6.70 -26.27
C PHE A 287 8.73 -5.57 -26.91
N GLY A 288 9.84 -5.16 -26.31
CA GLY A 288 10.80 -4.23 -26.90
C GLY A 288 10.18 -2.92 -27.40
N ASP A 289 10.42 -2.60 -28.67
CA ASP A 289 10.00 -1.35 -29.30
C ASP A 289 8.49 -1.16 -29.39
N ASP A 290 7.73 -2.24 -29.52
CA ASP A 290 6.28 -2.18 -29.57
C ASP A 290 5.71 -1.62 -28.26
N TYR A 291 6.28 -2.05 -27.14
CA TYR A 291 5.91 -1.52 -25.82
C TYR A 291 6.40 -0.09 -25.62
N ARG A 292 7.59 0.29 -26.14
CA ARG A 292 8.05 1.69 -26.10
C ARG A 292 7.07 2.63 -26.81
N ARG A 293 6.69 2.30 -28.05
CA ARG A 293 5.72 3.09 -28.83
C ARG A 293 4.37 3.18 -28.13
N TYR A 294 3.89 2.09 -27.55
CA TYR A 294 2.66 2.08 -26.77
C TYR A 294 2.75 2.99 -25.53
N ARG A 295 3.84 2.90 -24.76
CA ARG A 295 4.08 3.69 -23.56
C ARG A 295 4.11 5.20 -23.82
N ASP A 296 4.68 5.61 -24.96
CA ASP A 296 4.78 7.03 -25.32
C ASP A 296 3.42 7.60 -25.76
N ARG A 297 2.57 6.75 -26.35
CA ARG A 297 1.22 7.11 -26.78
C ARG A 297 0.21 7.11 -25.64
N VAL A 298 0.25 6.14 -24.74
CA VAL A 298 -0.78 5.92 -23.70
C VAL A 298 -0.23 6.20 -22.29
N ARG A 299 -0.92 7.03 -21.52
CA ARG A 299 -0.53 7.35 -20.14
C ARG A 299 -0.91 6.23 -19.18
N CYS A 300 -0.18 6.11 -18.07
CA CYS A 300 -0.43 5.06 -17.08
C CYS A 300 -1.76 5.27 -16.32
N TRP A 301 -2.06 6.52 -15.97
CA TRP A 301 -3.12 6.86 -15.01
C TRP A 301 -4.26 7.69 -15.59
N VAL A 302 -3.96 8.52 -16.60
CA VAL A 302 -4.91 9.49 -17.13
C VAL A 302 -5.34 9.06 -18.53
N PRO A 303 -6.64 8.87 -18.79
CA PRO A 303 -7.13 8.51 -20.12
C PRO A 303 -6.67 9.52 -21.19
N ARG A 304 -6.15 9.03 -22.32
CA ARG A 304 -5.95 9.84 -23.53
C ARG A 304 -7.04 9.51 -24.55
N LEU A 305 -7.97 10.44 -24.75
CA LEU A 305 -9.09 10.26 -25.67
C LEU A 305 -8.65 10.23 -27.15
N ASP A 306 -7.54 10.89 -27.48
CA ASP A 306 -7.02 10.96 -28.85
C ASP A 306 -6.25 9.70 -29.28
N ALA A 307 -5.82 8.87 -28.33
CA ALA A 307 -5.07 7.63 -28.61
C ALA A 307 -5.94 6.55 -29.27
N GLY A 308 -7.26 6.71 -29.29
CA GLY A 308 -8.19 5.77 -29.93
C GLY A 308 -8.40 5.97 -31.44
N ARG A 309 -7.76 6.97 -32.08
CA ARG A 309 -8.05 7.39 -33.47
C ARG A 309 -6.95 7.12 -34.51
N GLY A 310 -5.78 6.59 -34.12
CA GLY A 310 -4.68 6.29 -35.06
C GLY A 310 -4.32 4.81 -35.11
N PRO A 311 -3.87 4.27 -36.27
CA PRO A 311 -3.31 2.92 -36.32
C PRO A 311 -2.04 2.85 -35.46
N LEU A 312 -1.86 1.73 -34.76
CA LEU A 312 -0.70 1.49 -33.91
C LEU A 312 0.53 1.10 -34.72
#